data_AF-A0A2V8L070-F1
#
_entry.id   AF-A0A2V8L070-F1
#
_cell.length_a   1.000
_cell.length_b   1.000
_cell.length_c   1.000
_cell.angle_alpha   90.00
_cell.angle_beta   90.00
_cell.angle_gamma   90.00
#
_symmetry.space_group_name_H-M   'P 1'
#
loop_
_entity.id
_entity.type
_entity.pdbx_description
1 polymer ?
#
loop_
_entity_poly.entity_id
_entity_poly.type
_entity_poly.pdbx_seq_one_letter_code
_entity_poly.pdbx_strand_id
1 'polypeptide(L)' 'MPRNGEINIKFGVYKTVCCGNEIVINVGSTFPDCPKHPKLMTEWKPVLDSKLETPSGISFTRKNNDPAA' A
#
# COMPACT_ATOMS: atom_id res chain seq x y z
N MET A 1 4.36 12.36 3.42
CA MET A 1 3.27 11.36 3.26
C MET A 1 2.42 11.86 2.11
N PRO A 2 2.16 11.03 1.09
CA PRO A 2 1.41 11.46 -0.08
C PRO A 2 -0.03 11.86 0.25
N ARG A 3 -0.56 12.82 -0.51
CA ARG A 3 -1.94 13.32 -0.39
C ARG A 3 -2.81 12.88 -1.55
N ASN A 4 -4.13 12.89 -1.34
CA ASN A 4 -5.11 12.67 -2.41
C ASN A 4 -4.84 13.58 -3.61
N GLY A 5 -4.88 12.99 -4.82
CA GLY A 5 -4.55 13.65 -6.07
C GLY A 5 -3.07 13.65 -6.47
N GLU A 6 -2.14 13.34 -5.56
CA GLU A 6 -0.73 13.16 -5.92
C GLU A 6 -0.52 11.87 -6.71
N ILE A 7 0.49 11.84 -7.56
CA ILE A 7 0.85 10.64 -8.34
C ILE A 7 1.76 9.75 -7.49
N ASN A 8 1.38 8.50 -7.36
CA ASN A 8 2.18 7.50 -6.67
C ASN A 8 3.36 7.04 -7.53
N ILE A 9 4.57 7.23 -7.05
CA ILE A 9 5.79 6.83 -7.75
C ILE A 9 6.23 5.38 -7.44
N LYS A 10 5.67 4.73 -6.43
CA LYS A 10 6.10 3.40 -5.96
C LYS A 10 4.91 2.47 -5.78
N PHE A 11 4.95 1.26 -6.34
CA PHE A 11 3.91 0.26 -6.08
C PHE A 11 3.95 -0.13 -4.60
N GLY A 12 2.78 -0.17 -3.95
CA GLY A 12 2.72 -0.58 -2.55
C GLY A 12 1.32 -0.55 -1.94
N VAL A 13 1.25 -1.02 -0.70
CA VAL A 13 0.06 -0.91 0.14
C VAL A 13 0.15 0.39 0.94
N TYR A 14 -0.90 1.19 0.88
CA TYR A 14 -1.01 2.46 1.59
C TYR A 14 -2.24 2.44 2.49
N LYS A 15 -2.12 3.02 3.69
CA LYS A 15 -3.21 3.22 4.63
C LYS A 15 -3.55 4.69 4.78
N THR A 16 -4.84 5.00 4.83
CA THR A 16 -5.30 6.35 5.17
C THR A 16 -4.94 6.71 6.61
N VAL A 17 -4.48 7.94 6.84
CA VAL A 17 -4.19 8.42 8.21
C VAL A 17 -5.46 8.58 9.03
N CYS A 18 -6.55 9.00 8.40
CA CYS A 18 -7.81 9.30 9.09
C CYS A 18 -8.58 8.05 9.56
N CYS A 19 -8.68 7.01 8.72
CA CYS A 19 -9.51 5.84 9.00
C CYS A 19 -8.72 4.55 9.17
N GLY A 20 -7.44 4.53 8.79
CA GLY A 20 -6.66 3.30 8.71
C GLY A 20 -7.05 2.38 7.56
N ASN A 21 -7.88 2.82 6.61
CA ASN A 21 -8.24 2.00 5.44
C ASN A 21 -7.02 1.74 4.55
N GLU A 22 -6.79 0.49 4.20
CA GLU A 22 -5.67 0.03 3.37
C GLU A 22 -6.09 -0.19 1.92
N ILE A 23 -5.29 0.27 0.98
CA ILE A 23 -5.46 0.02 -0.46
C ILE A 23 -4.11 -0.27 -1.13
N VAL A 24 -4.16 -1.02 -2.22
CA VAL A 24 -3.02 -1.22 -3.11
C VAL A 24 -3.03 -0.11 -4.16
N ILE A 25 -1.92 0.60 -4.32
CA ILE A 25 -1.78 1.67 -5.32
C ILE A 25 -0.64 1.34 -6.26
N ASN A 26 -0.93 1.36 -7.56
CA ASN A 26 0.05 1.13 -8.60
C ASN A 26 0.95 2.36 -8.84
N VAL A 27 2.12 2.13 -9.43
CA VAL A 27 2.97 3.23 -9.92
C VAL A 27 2.22 4.01 -10.99
N GLY A 28 2.31 5.34 -10.95
CA GLY A 28 1.64 6.25 -11.87
C GLY A 28 0.16 6.48 -11.56
N SER A 29 -0.43 5.76 -10.61
CA SER A 29 -1.81 6.00 -10.17
C SER A 29 -1.88 7.16 -9.19
N THR A 30 -2.99 7.90 -9.17
CA THR A 30 -3.20 8.95 -8.19
C THR A 30 -3.71 8.39 -6.87
N PHE A 31 -3.35 9.03 -5.76
CA PHE A 31 -3.92 8.70 -4.46
C PHE A 31 -5.40 9.10 -4.42
N PRO A 32 -6.33 8.17 -4.14
CA PRO A 32 -7.74 8.49 -4.07
C PRO A 32 -8.11 9.21 -2.76
N ASP A 33 -9.32 9.72 -2.70
CA ASP A 33 -9.93 10.19 -1.45
C ASP A 33 -10.24 9.02 -0.50
N CYS A 34 -10.30 9.31 0.80
CA CYS A 34 -10.82 8.34 1.75
C CYS A 34 -12.31 8.07 1.48
N PRO A 35 -12.75 6.81 1.35
CA PRO A 35 -14.16 6.50 1.06
C PRO A 35 -15.11 6.90 2.20
N LYS A 36 -14.62 7.01 3.44
CA LYS A 36 -15.40 7.49 4.59
C LYS A 36 -15.47 9.01 4.68
N HIS A 37 -14.53 9.71 4.04
CA HIS A 37 -14.40 11.15 4.10
C HIS A 37 -14.19 11.73 2.70
N PRO A 38 -15.20 11.61 1.82
CA PRO A 38 -15.10 12.17 0.48
C PRO A 38 -14.90 13.69 0.57
N LYS A 39 -14.04 14.25 -0.30
CA LYS A 39 -13.73 15.69 -0.41
C LYS A 39 -12.93 16.29 0.75
N LEU A 40 -12.41 15.48 1.68
CA LEU A 40 -11.43 15.95 2.66
C LEU A 40 -10.02 15.55 2.22
N MET A 41 -9.05 16.42 2.54
CA MET A 41 -7.64 16.13 2.31
C MET A 41 -7.30 14.80 3.00
N THR A 42 -6.94 13.80 2.19
CA THR A 42 -6.63 12.46 2.68
C THR A 42 -5.13 12.24 2.56
N GLU A 43 -4.49 11.98 3.69
CA GLU A 43 -3.10 11.59 3.73
C GLU A 43 -2.97 10.06 3.73
N TRP A 44 -1.99 9.58 2.98
CA TRP A 44 -1.70 8.16 2.80
C TRP A 44 -0.33 7.83 3.38
N LYS A 45 -0.27 6.77 4.19
CA LYS A 45 0.94 6.21 4.79
C LYS A 45 1.26 4.87 4.14
N PRO A 46 2.45 4.65 3.58
CA PRO A 46 2.85 3.31 3.15
C PRO A 46 2.81 2.35 4.36
N VAL A 47 2.24 1.16 4.15
CA VAL A 47 2.15 0.10 5.17
C VAL A 47 3.45 -0.72 5.18
N LEU A 48 4.14 -0.81 4.04
CA LEU A 48 5.41 -1.51 3.86
C LEU A 48 6.64 -0.58 4.01
N ASP A 49 6.58 0.39 4.91
CA ASP A 49 7.75 1.14 5.40
C ASP A 49 8.17 0.68 6.80
N SER A 50 7.85 -0.57 7.14
CA SER A 50 8.56 -1.26 8.20
C SER A 50 9.98 -1.47 7.69
N LYS A 51 10.93 -0.73 8.26
CA LYS A 51 12.25 -1.29 8.59
C LYS A 51 12.07 -2.80 8.79
N LEU A 52 12.88 -3.60 8.13
CA LEU A 52 13.01 -5.03 8.36
C LEU A 52 13.42 -5.27 9.83
N GLU A 53 12.54 -4.99 10.78
CA GLU A 53 12.48 -5.71 12.03
C GLU A 53 11.79 -7.00 11.62
N THR A 54 12.59 -7.97 11.19
CA THR A 54 12.21 -9.38 11.16
C THR A 54 11.35 -9.70 12.37
N PRO A 55 10.05 -10.05 12.24
CA PRO A 55 9.58 -11.15 13.04
C PRO A 55 10.15 -12.39 12.35
N SER A 56 11.01 -13.12 13.05
CA SER A 56 11.24 -14.52 12.72
C SER A 56 9.87 -15.17 12.43
N GLY A 57 9.61 -15.53 11.16
CA GLY A 57 8.56 -16.50 10.83
C GLY A 57 7.38 -16.11 9.93
N ILE A 58 7.47 -15.15 9.00
CA ILE A 58 6.51 -15.16 7.86
C ILE A 58 7.26 -15.04 6.53
N SER A 59 7.65 -16.20 6.01
CA SER A 59 8.11 -16.39 4.64
C SER A 59 6.90 -16.34 3.72
N PHE A 60 6.76 -15.28 2.92
CA PHE A 60 5.91 -15.35 1.72
C PHE A 60 6.64 -16.23 0.70
N THR A 61 6.46 -17.55 0.79
CA THR A 61 6.85 -18.45 -0.29
C THR A 61 5.96 -18.16 -1.48
N ARG A 62 6.51 -17.43 -2.48
CA ARG A 62 6.01 -17.55 -3.85
C ARG A 62 6.20 -19.01 -4.25
N LYS A 63 5.11 -19.78 -4.18
CA LYS A 63 5.06 -21.12 -4.75
C LYS A 63 4.95 -20.95 -6.26
N ASN A 64 6.09 -20.78 -6.93
CA ASN A 64 6.17 -20.97 -8.37
C ASN A 64 5.88 -22.46 -8.60
N ASN A 65 4.68 -22.78 -9.06
CA ASN A 65 4.37 -24.09 -9.61
C ASN A 65 4.52 -23.97 -11.13
N ASP A 66 5.50 -24.64 -11.72
CA ASP A 66 5.56 -25.04 -13.14
C ASP A 66 6.81 -25.94 -13.36
N PRO A 67 6.83 -26.87 -14.35
CA PRO A 67 6.04 -28.10 -14.46
C PRO A 67 6.93 -29.35 -14.40
N ALA A 68 6.33 -30.54 -14.26
CA ALA A 68 7.04 -31.81 -14.39
C ALA A 68 7.42 -32.09 -15.86
N ALA A 69 8.56 -32.77 -16.01
CA ALA A 69 9.31 -33.10 -17.23
C ALA A 69 8.52 -33.70 -18.39
#